data_AF-A0A7S4B639-F1
#
_entry.id   AF-A0A7S4B639-F1
#
_cell.length_a   1.000
_cell.length_b   1.000
_cell.length_c   1.000
_cell.angle_alpha   90.00
_cell.angle_beta   90.00
_cell.angle_gamma   90.00
#
_symmetry.space_group_name_H-M   'P 1'
#
loop_
_entity.id
_entity.type
_entity.pdbx_description
1 polymer ?
#
loop_
_entity_poly.entity_id
_entity_poly.type
_entity_poly.pdbx_seq_one_letter_code
_entity_poly.pdbx_strand_id
1 'polypeptide(L)'
;TLAHTLRNELIVVMRVFLDKPSEHAWSGMINDPDLDGSNAINKGLRRARNLLIEINRMGVPAATEYLDTISPQFVADLVSWASVGEQGTESEAHWELASGLSTPVGFYGEGGGGGGG
;
A
#
# COMPACT_ATOMS: atom_id res chain seq x y z
N THR A 1 15.84 13.83 -9.68
CA THR A 1 14.71 13.81 -8.72
C THR A 1 15.25 14.07 -7.32
N LEU A 2 14.43 14.52 -6.36
CA LEU A 2 14.84 14.67 -4.95
C LEU A 2 15.45 13.37 -4.40
N ALA A 3 14.84 12.22 -4.74
CA ALA A 3 15.34 10.89 -4.44
C ALA A 3 16.78 10.66 -4.92
N HIS A 4 17.14 11.13 -6.12
CA HIS A 4 18.50 11.01 -6.64
C HIS A 4 19.50 11.89 -5.87
N THR A 5 19.10 13.12 -5.52
CA THR A 5 19.97 14.07 -4.81
C THR A 5 20.31 13.58 -3.40
N LEU A 6 19.37 12.91 -2.71
CA LEU A 6 19.53 12.46 -1.32
C LEU A 6 19.95 10.99 -1.19
N ARG A 7 20.27 10.31 -2.29
CA ARG A 7 20.46 8.84 -2.34
C ARG A 7 21.57 8.28 -1.42
N ASN A 8 22.50 9.12 -0.99
CA ASN A 8 23.59 8.71 -0.09
C ASN A 8 23.19 8.75 1.39
N GLU A 9 22.06 9.39 1.71
CA GLU A 9 21.58 9.59 3.08
C GLU A 9 20.19 8.98 3.30
N LEU A 10 19.34 8.98 2.27
CA LEU A 10 17.95 8.54 2.33
C LEU A 10 17.62 7.55 1.21
N ILE A 11 16.81 6.55 1.57
CA ILE A 11 16.08 5.71 0.61
C ILE A 11 14.68 6.28 0.49
N VAL A 12 14.37 6.94 -0.63
CA VAL A 12 13.06 7.52 -0.87
C VAL A 12 12.17 6.49 -1.55
N VAL A 13 11.02 6.20 -0.92
CA VAL A 13 9.97 5.33 -1.45
C VAL A 13 8.68 6.15 -1.50
N MET A 14 7.98 6.11 -2.64
CA MET A 14 6.73 6.86 -2.82
C MET A 14 5.58 6.14 -2.14
N ARG A 15 4.83 6.85 -1.29
CA ARG A 15 3.59 6.33 -0.71
C ARG A 15 2.47 6.35 -1.75
N VAL A 16 1.92 5.17 -2.06
CA VAL A 16 0.86 4.93 -3.04
C VAL A 16 -0.23 4.09 -2.36
N PHE A 17 -0.98 4.70 -1.44
CA PHE A 17 -2.08 4.01 -0.76
C PHE A 17 -3.28 3.97 -1.69
N LEU A 18 -3.68 2.75 -2.06
CA LEU A 18 -4.67 2.52 -3.11
C LEU A 18 -6.09 2.61 -2.58
N ASP A 19 -6.31 2.16 -1.34
CA ASP A 19 -7.59 2.21 -0.66
C ASP A 19 -7.48 2.83 0.73
N LYS A 20 -8.65 3.11 1.32
CA LYS A 20 -8.77 3.61 2.68
C LYS A 20 -9.98 2.94 3.36
N PRO A 21 -9.87 2.47 4.62
CA PRO A 21 -11.03 2.02 5.37
C PRO A 21 -11.99 3.19 5.58
N SER A 22 -13.17 3.12 4.95
CA SER A 22 -14.24 4.10 5.11
C SER A 22 -15.61 3.48 4.84
N GLU A 23 -16.56 3.74 5.73
CA GLU A 23 -17.96 3.32 5.57
C GLU A 23 -18.85 4.43 5.00
N HIS A 24 -18.44 5.69 5.13
CA HIS A 24 -19.27 6.87 4.85
C HIS A 24 -18.61 7.85 3.87
N ALA A 25 -17.45 7.51 3.33
CA ALA A 25 -16.75 8.30 2.33
C ALA A 25 -16.17 7.37 1.26
N TRP A 26 -15.49 7.97 0.28
CA TRP A 26 -14.84 7.22 -0.78
C TRP A 26 -13.86 6.18 -0.22
N SER A 27 -14.03 4.92 -0.64
CA SER A 27 -13.34 3.74 -0.14
C SER A 27 -11.99 3.47 -0.81
N GLY A 28 -11.66 4.23 -1.87
CA GLY A 28 -10.37 4.14 -2.54
C GLY A 28 -10.42 3.84 -4.03
N MET A 29 -9.23 3.86 -4.65
CA MET A 29 -9.05 3.71 -6.09
C MET A 29 -9.32 2.29 -6.56
N ILE A 30 -8.97 1.28 -5.77
CA ILE A 30 -9.31 -0.10 -6.14
C ILE A 30 -10.82 -0.28 -5.99
N ASN A 31 -11.40 0.15 -4.87
CA ASN A 31 -12.82 -0.06 -4.61
C ASN A 31 -13.73 0.74 -5.57
N ASP A 32 -13.56 2.05 -5.65
CA ASP A 32 -14.43 2.95 -6.43
C ASP A 32 -13.62 3.89 -7.34
N PRO A 33 -13.07 3.38 -8.46
CA PRO A 33 -12.11 4.13 -9.28
C PRO A 33 -12.67 5.39 -9.95
N ASP A 34 -14.00 5.53 -10.08
CA ASP A 34 -14.65 6.62 -10.80
C ASP A 34 -15.33 7.65 -9.87
N LEU A 35 -15.21 7.48 -8.55
CA LEU A 35 -15.77 8.39 -7.53
C LEU A 35 -17.30 8.52 -7.61
N ASP A 36 -17.99 7.46 -8.06
CA ASP A 36 -19.42 7.46 -8.32
C ASP A 36 -20.19 6.39 -7.52
N GLY A 37 -19.50 5.64 -6.65
CA GLY A 37 -20.09 4.58 -5.85
C GLY A 37 -20.41 3.30 -6.63
N SER A 38 -19.97 3.18 -7.90
CA SER A 38 -20.22 2.00 -8.73
C SER A 38 -19.50 0.74 -8.24
N ASN A 39 -18.49 0.89 -7.36
CA ASN A 39 -17.65 -0.19 -6.86
C ASN A 39 -17.03 -1.03 -7.99
N ALA A 40 -16.53 -0.37 -9.03
CA ALA A 40 -15.96 -1.03 -10.20
C ALA A 40 -14.57 -1.64 -9.93
N ILE A 41 -14.47 -2.60 -9.00
CA ILE A 41 -13.22 -3.16 -8.45
C ILE A 41 -12.26 -3.66 -9.54
N ASN A 42 -12.76 -4.38 -10.54
CA ASN A 42 -11.93 -4.86 -11.65
C ASN A 42 -11.24 -3.73 -12.42
N LYS A 43 -11.93 -2.59 -12.58
CA LYS A 43 -11.37 -1.39 -13.20
C LYS A 43 -10.37 -0.72 -12.26
N GLY A 44 -10.66 -0.69 -10.97
CA GLY A 44 -9.77 -0.18 -9.93
C GLY A 44 -8.44 -0.95 -9.85
N LEU A 45 -8.48 -2.27 -9.79
CA LEU A 45 -7.28 -3.13 -9.82
C LEU A 45 -6.40 -2.87 -11.04
N ARG A 46 -7.00 -2.76 -12.23
CA ARG A 46 -6.24 -2.42 -13.46
C ARG A 46 -5.61 -1.03 -13.38
N ARG A 47 -6.33 -0.04 -12.86
CA ARG A 47 -5.80 1.33 -12.67
C ARG A 47 -4.66 1.36 -11.65
N ALA A 48 -4.85 0.72 -10.50
CA ALA A 48 -3.85 0.62 -9.44
C ALA A 48 -2.55 -0.03 -9.93
N ARG A 49 -2.65 -1.18 -10.61
CA ARG A 49 -1.49 -1.87 -11.19
C ARG A 49 -0.77 -0.99 -12.21
N ASN A 50 -1.50 -0.34 -13.12
CA ASN A 50 -0.91 0.56 -14.11
C ASN A 50 -0.21 1.76 -13.45
N LEU A 51 -0.81 2.36 -12.42
CA LEU A 51 -0.19 3.44 -11.66
C LEU A 51 1.15 3.01 -11.06
N LEU A 52 1.21 1.84 -10.42
CA LEU A 52 2.43 1.30 -9.84
C LEU A 52 3.50 1.00 -10.91
N ILE A 53 3.10 0.48 -12.09
CA ILE A 53 4.01 0.28 -13.22
C ILE A 53 4.63 1.63 -13.65
N GLU A 54 3.82 2.66 -13.82
CA GLU A 54 4.30 3.98 -14.26
C GLU A 54 5.22 4.62 -13.22
N ILE A 55 4.90 4.51 -11.93
CA ILE A 55 5.77 5.00 -10.84
C ILE A 55 7.13 4.29 -10.86
N ASN A 56 7.13 2.96 -10.96
CA ASN A 56 8.38 2.19 -11.03
C ASN A 56 9.18 2.53 -12.31
N ARG A 57 8.52 2.78 -13.45
CA ARG A 57 9.18 3.24 -14.69
C ARG A 57 9.84 4.61 -14.55
N MET A 58 9.35 5.46 -13.67
CA MET A 58 10.01 6.74 -13.32
C MET A 58 11.25 6.55 -12.44
N GLY A 59 11.59 5.32 -12.04
CA GLY A 59 12.74 5.00 -11.21
C GLY A 59 12.52 5.30 -9.73
N VAL A 60 11.26 5.39 -9.28
CA VAL A 60 10.91 5.60 -7.87
C VAL A 60 10.18 4.35 -7.37
N PRO A 61 10.68 3.67 -6.32
CA PRO A 61 9.99 2.54 -5.70
C PRO A 61 8.66 2.97 -5.07
N ALA A 62 7.68 2.07 -5.06
CA ALA A 62 6.36 2.32 -4.46
C ALA A 62 6.16 1.58 -3.14
N ALA A 63 5.43 2.21 -2.22
CA ALA A 63 4.98 1.65 -0.95
C ALA A 63 3.46 1.75 -0.83
N THR A 64 2.79 0.69 -0.37
CA THR A 64 1.34 0.69 -0.11
C THR A 64 1.02 0.13 1.27
N GLU A 65 -0.20 0.39 1.73
CA GLU A 65 -0.81 -0.35 2.82
C GLU A 65 -1.64 -1.50 2.24
N TYR A 66 -1.60 -2.67 2.89
CA TYR A 66 -2.49 -3.78 2.60
C TYR A 66 -3.61 -3.83 3.64
N LEU A 67 -4.84 -3.62 3.17
CA LEU A 67 -6.06 -3.62 4.00
C LEU A 67 -6.80 -4.96 3.96
N ASP A 68 -6.41 -5.83 3.03
CA ASP A 68 -7.00 -7.14 2.80
C ASP A 68 -5.94 -8.12 2.30
N THR A 69 -6.27 -9.41 2.26
CA THR A 69 -5.33 -10.49 1.90
C THR A 69 -5.38 -10.90 0.42
N ILE A 70 -6.22 -10.25 -0.39
CA ILE A 70 -6.46 -10.58 -1.80
C ILE A 70 -5.76 -9.58 -2.73
N SER A 71 -5.89 -8.27 -2.48
CA SER A 71 -5.29 -7.21 -3.28
C SER A 71 -3.77 -7.36 -3.49
N PRO A 72 -2.96 -7.87 -2.53
CA PRO A 72 -1.53 -8.11 -2.76
C PRO A 72 -1.26 -9.03 -3.97
N GLN A 73 -2.13 -10.00 -4.27
CA GLN A 73 -1.95 -10.91 -5.41
C GLN A 73 -1.91 -10.19 -6.76
N PHE A 74 -2.42 -8.96 -6.83
CA PHE A 74 -2.52 -8.19 -8.08
C PHE A 74 -1.44 -7.13 -8.23
N VAL A 75 -0.77 -6.75 -7.13
CA VAL A 75 0.12 -5.57 -7.12
C VAL A 75 1.44 -5.77 -6.38
N ALA A 76 1.61 -6.83 -5.59
CA ALA A 76 2.77 -6.98 -4.70
C ALA A 76 4.10 -7.09 -5.44
N ASP A 77 4.10 -7.55 -6.70
CA ASP A 77 5.27 -7.59 -7.57
C ASP A 77 5.80 -6.20 -7.97
N LEU A 78 5.02 -5.14 -7.72
CA LEU A 78 5.35 -3.74 -8.04
C LEU A 78 5.56 -2.87 -6.78
N VAL A 79 5.46 -3.47 -5.60
CA VAL A 79 5.62 -2.80 -4.31
C VAL A 79 7.01 -3.13 -3.78
N SER A 80 7.69 -2.17 -3.17
CA SER A 80 9.03 -2.37 -2.57
C SER A 80 9.00 -2.34 -1.04
N TRP A 81 7.94 -1.82 -0.45
CA TRP A 81 7.69 -1.83 0.99
C TRP A 81 6.19 -1.79 1.24
N ALA A 82 5.70 -2.57 2.20
CA ALA A 82 4.29 -2.58 2.56
C ALA A 82 4.09 -2.20 4.03
N SER A 83 2.90 -1.68 4.34
CA SER A 83 2.45 -1.55 5.72
C SER A 83 1.18 -2.32 6.00
N VAL A 84 1.03 -2.72 7.24
CA VAL A 84 -0.22 -3.18 7.85
C VAL A 84 -0.53 -2.23 9.00
N GLY A 85 -1.63 -1.48 8.86
CA GLY A 85 -2.09 -0.57 9.89
C GLY A 85 -2.80 -1.27 11.04
N GLU A 86 -3.30 -0.46 11.97
CA GLU A 86 -3.86 -0.87 13.26
C GLU A 86 -4.90 -2.00 13.17
N GLN A 87 -5.84 -1.90 12.22
CA GLN A 87 -6.89 -2.91 12.03
C GLN A 87 -6.32 -4.29 11.63
N GLY A 88 -5.13 -4.33 11.06
CA GLY A 88 -4.45 -5.55 10.65
C GLY A 88 -3.38 -6.03 11.63
N THR A 89 -2.94 -5.23 12.61
CA THR A 89 -1.84 -5.63 13.51
C THR A 89 -2.20 -6.79 14.44
N GLU A 90 -3.47 -6.94 14.79
CA GLU A 90 -3.98 -8.04 15.61
C GLU A 90 -4.52 -9.22 14.77
N SER A 91 -4.47 -9.10 13.44
CA SER A 91 -5.04 -10.09 12.52
C SER A 91 -4.01 -11.16 12.16
N GLU A 92 -4.25 -12.39 12.58
CA GLU A 92 -3.43 -13.56 12.19
C GLU A 92 -3.30 -13.68 10.67
N ALA A 93 -4.39 -13.45 9.93
CA ALA A 93 -4.37 -13.48 8.47
C ALA A 93 -3.41 -12.45 7.85
N HIS A 94 -3.24 -11.27 8.47
CA HIS A 94 -2.27 -10.28 8.01
C HIS A 94 -0.83 -10.68 8.36
N TRP A 95 -0.62 -11.37 9.48
CA TRP A 95 0.69 -11.95 9.82
C TRP A 95 1.08 -13.09 8.87
N GLU A 96 0.15 -13.99 8.56
CA GLU A 96 0.36 -15.03 7.55
C GLU A 96 0.67 -14.42 6.18
N LEU A 97 -0.12 -13.42 5.75
CA LEU A 97 0.16 -12.66 4.54
C LEU A 97 1.59 -12.09 4.55
N ALA A 98 1.95 -11.37 5.62
CA ALA A 98 3.27 -10.75 5.74
C ALA A 98 4.42 -11.77 5.67
N SER A 99 4.23 -12.98 6.23
CA SER A 99 5.22 -14.05 6.17
C SER A 99 5.47 -14.55 4.73
N GLY A 100 4.51 -14.39 3.83
CA GLY A 100 4.58 -14.81 2.44
C GLY A 100 4.93 -13.71 1.43
N LEU A 101 4.98 -12.45 1.85
CA LEU A 101 5.27 -11.33 0.95
C LEU A 101 6.76 -11.28 0.57
N SER A 102 7.04 -10.96 -0.70
CA SER A 102 8.41 -10.79 -1.21
C SER A 102 9.07 -9.46 -0.81
N THR A 103 8.37 -8.65 -0.02
CA THR A 103 8.75 -7.28 0.34
C THR A 103 8.77 -7.11 1.85
N PRO A 104 9.62 -6.23 2.41
CA PRO A 104 9.55 -5.87 3.82
C PRO A 104 8.16 -5.32 4.19
N VAL A 105 7.69 -5.65 5.39
CA VAL A 105 6.38 -5.21 5.91
C VAL A 105 6.56 -4.50 7.25
N GLY A 106 6.00 -3.30 7.38
CA GLY A 106 5.92 -2.57 8.65
C GLY A 106 4.53 -2.66 9.28
N PHE A 107 4.46 -3.00 10.56
CA PHE A 107 3.23 -3.01 11.34
C PHE A 107 3.17 -1.75 12.22
N TYR A 108 2.02 -1.08 12.27
CA TYR A 108 1.81 0.07 13.16
C TYR A 108 0.42 0.03 13.82
N GLY A 109 0.37 0.21 15.14
CA GLY A 109 -0.88 0.23 15.93
C GLY A 109 -1.30 1.65 16.37
N GLU A 110 -2.39 1.72 17.13
CA GLU A 110 -2.87 2.96 17.77
C GLU A 110 -1.82 3.44 18.78
N GLY A 111 -1.16 4.57 18.47
CA GLY A 111 -0.08 5.11 19.31
C GLY A 111 1.29 5.22 18.63
N GLY A 112 1.35 5.49 17.32
CA GLY A 112 2.58 5.81 16.56
C GLY A 112 3.40 7.03 17.01
N GLY A 113 3.43 7.31 18.31
CA GLY A 113 4.39 8.17 19.03
C GLY A 113 4.94 7.55 20.31
N GLY A 114 4.70 6.27 20.59
CA GLY A 114 5.19 5.58 21.79
C GLY A 114 6.39 4.68 21.51
N GLY A 115 7.56 5.27 21.21
CA GLY A 115 8.82 4.54 21.39
C GLY A 115 9.04 4.28 22.88
N GLY A 116 8.85 3.05 23.32
CA GLY A 116 9.30 2.54 24.61
C GLY A 116 10.30 1.42 24.36
N GLY A 117 11.52 1.60 24.86
CA GLY A 117 12.56 0.56 24.88
C GLY A 117 12.29 -0.54 25.90
#